data_AF-A0AAD5TMF4-F1
#
_entry.id   AF-A0AAD5TMF4-F1
#
_cell.length_a   1.000
_cell.length_b   1.000
_cell.length_c   1.000
_cell.angle_alpha   90.00
_cell.angle_beta   90.00
_cell.angle_gamma   90.00
#
_symmetry.space_group_name_H-M   'P 1'
#
loop_
_entity.id
_entity.type
_entity.pdbx_description
1 polymer ?
#
loop_
_entity_poly.entity_id
_entity_poly.type
_entity_poly.pdbx_seq_one_letter_code
_entity_poly.pdbx_strand_id
1 'polypeptide(L)'
;MAGKFPTDPNTDEQQAMQDYIYLFARLYPCGDCARHFKFVLEAHPPRVSSREAVSQWACDVHNVVNARLGKPHYDCKEVLAAWGCGCAEDSDPLAASGQNATTSTMATATTATVH
;
A
#
# COMPACT_ATOMS: atom_id res chain seq x y z
N MET A 1 3.18 7.47 7.05
CA MET A 1 4.57 6.97 7.10
C MET A 1 4.80 5.87 6.08
N ALA A 2 4.09 4.74 6.17
CA ALA A 2 4.21 3.63 5.22
C ALA A 2 4.17 4.07 3.74
N GLY A 3 3.17 4.88 3.34
CA GLY A 3 3.04 5.38 1.96
C GLY A 3 4.15 6.33 1.46
N LYS A 4 5.10 6.73 2.33
CA LYS A 4 6.27 7.55 1.99
C LYS A 4 7.60 6.84 2.24
N PHE A 5 7.58 5.62 2.77
CA PHE A 5 8.78 4.80 2.94
C PHE A 5 9.46 4.55 1.58
N PRO A 6 10.79 4.35 1.50
CA PRO A 6 11.46 4.08 0.23
C PRO A 6 10.92 2.84 -0.47
N THR A 7 10.91 2.86 -1.80
CA THR A 7 10.57 1.67 -2.60
C THR A 7 11.68 0.62 -2.49
N ASP A 8 12.93 1.05 -2.35
CA ASP A 8 14.12 0.21 -2.18
C ASP A 8 14.93 0.73 -0.96
N PRO A 9 14.54 0.36 0.26
CA PRO A 9 15.15 0.85 1.49
C PRO A 9 16.48 0.13 1.79
N ASN A 10 17.48 0.89 2.23
CA ASN A 10 18.70 0.31 2.76
C ASN A 10 18.48 -0.29 4.17
N THR A 11 19.47 -1.02 4.69
CA THR A 11 19.37 -1.71 5.99
C THR A 11 19.04 -0.79 7.16
N ASP A 12 19.59 0.43 7.18
CA ASP A 12 19.31 1.41 8.23
C ASP A 12 17.86 1.88 8.19
N GLU A 13 17.33 2.16 6.99
CA GLU A 13 15.93 2.56 6.80
C GLU A 13 14.95 1.44 7.19
N GLN A 14 15.27 0.19 6.87
CA GLN A 14 14.49 -0.98 7.28
C GLN A 14 14.46 -1.11 8.81
N GLN A 15 15.63 -1.03 9.45
CA GLN A 15 15.74 -1.11 10.90
C GLN A 15 15.01 0.05 11.58
N ALA A 16 15.16 1.28 11.08
CA ALA A 16 14.50 2.45 11.61
C ALA A 16 12.97 2.34 11.54
N MET A 17 12.41 1.83 10.43
CA MET A 17 10.97 1.60 10.32
C MET A 17 10.49 0.51 11.29
N GLN A 18 11.26 -0.57 11.44
CA GLN A 18 10.95 -1.65 12.37
C GLN A 18 10.93 -1.12 13.81
N ASP A 19 11.98 -0.42 14.24
CA ASP A 19 12.09 0.18 15.57
C ASP A 19 10.98 1.19 15.81
N TYR A 20 10.70 2.06 14.83
CA TYR A 20 9.61 3.02 14.90
C TYR A 20 8.28 2.34 15.25
N ILE A 21 7.93 1.22 14.60
CA ILE A 21 6.66 0.52 14.83
C ILE A 21 6.59 -0.06 16.24
N TYR A 22 7.67 -0.69 16.72
CA TYR A 22 7.70 -1.24 18.09
C TYR A 22 7.70 -0.13 19.15
N LEU A 23 8.39 0.97 18.90
CA LEU A 23 8.36 2.16 19.77
C LEU A 23 6.98 2.81 19.78
N PHE A 24 6.31 2.91 18.62
CA PHE A 24 4.93 3.38 18.53
C PHE A 24 4.00 2.51 19.39
N ALA A 25 4.12 1.18 19.30
CA ALA A 25 3.33 0.27 20.15
C ALA A 25 3.59 0.44 21.65
N ARG A 26 4.81 0.85 22.03
CA ARG A 26 5.17 1.13 23.43
C ARG A 26 4.62 2.47 23.92
N LEU A 27 4.64 3.49 23.07
CA LEU A 27 4.39 4.89 23.45
C LEU A 27 2.97 5.39 23.12
N TYR A 28 2.15 4.57 22.45
CA TYR A 28 0.80 4.97 22.10
C TYR A 28 -0.03 5.30 23.35
N PRO A 29 -0.67 6.49 23.43
CA PRO A 29 -1.18 7.04 24.68
C PRO A 29 -2.40 6.29 25.25
N CYS A 30 -3.11 5.52 24.43
CA CYS A 30 -4.17 4.63 24.89
C CYS A 30 -3.58 3.31 25.39
N GLY A 31 -3.55 3.10 26.72
CA GLY A 31 -2.95 1.92 27.35
C GLY A 31 -3.53 0.57 26.89
N ASP A 32 -4.84 0.49 26.72
CA ASP A 32 -5.52 -0.73 26.23
C ASP A 32 -5.20 -1.00 24.76
N CYS A 33 -5.18 0.07 23.95
CA CYS A 33 -4.84 0.00 22.54
C CYS A 33 -3.37 -0.45 22.36
N ALA A 34 -2.44 0.13 23.13
CA ALA A 34 -1.03 -0.22 23.11
C ALA A 34 -0.78 -1.67 23.52
N ARG A 35 -1.41 -2.14 24.62
CA ARG A 35 -1.33 -3.55 25.03
C ARG A 35 -1.86 -4.49 23.97
N HIS A 36 -3.02 -4.19 23.38
CA HIS A 36 -3.57 -5.00 22.32
C HIS A 36 -2.67 -5.02 21.08
N PHE A 37 -2.14 -3.87 20.67
CA PHE A 37 -1.30 -3.78 19.49
C PHE A 37 0.00 -4.58 19.63
N LYS A 38 0.58 -4.69 20.84
CA LYS A 38 1.71 -5.59 21.09
C LYS A 38 1.40 -7.05 20.76
N PHE A 39 0.24 -7.56 21.16
CA PHE A 39 -0.19 -8.93 20.77
C PHE A 39 -0.40 -9.07 19.27
N VAL A 40 -0.92 -8.02 18.61
CA VAL A 40 -1.06 -8.04 17.15
C VAL A 40 0.31 -8.11 16.47
N LEU A 41 1.32 -7.39 16.98
CA LEU A 41 2.69 -7.40 16.46
C LEU A 41 3.41 -8.74 16.63
N GLU A 42 3.08 -9.52 17.66
CA GLU A 42 3.62 -10.88 17.83
C GLU A 42 3.14 -11.82 16.72
N ALA A 43 1.87 -11.72 16.32
CA ALA A 43 1.28 -12.52 15.25
C ALA A 43 1.55 -11.95 13.84
N HIS A 44 1.78 -10.63 13.73
CA HIS A 44 1.93 -9.91 12.47
C HIS A 44 3.17 -9.00 12.53
N PRO A 45 4.39 -9.57 12.49
CA PRO A 45 5.62 -8.78 12.54
C PRO A 45 5.69 -7.78 11.37
N PRO A 46 6.28 -6.58 11.57
CA PRO A 46 6.41 -5.57 10.52
C PRO A 46 7.14 -6.08 9.27
N ARG A 47 6.54 -5.85 8.09
CA ARG A 47 7.18 -6.09 6.79
C ARG A 47 7.79 -4.78 6.28
N VAL A 48 9.11 -4.63 6.36
CA VAL A 48 9.80 -3.36 6.08
C VAL A 48 10.70 -3.41 4.86
N SER A 49 10.56 -4.42 4.00
CA SER A 49 11.42 -4.60 2.82
C SER A 49 11.18 -3.59 1.69
N SER A 50 10.04 -2.90 1.68
CA SER A 50 9.70 -1.87 0.69
C SER A 50 8.50 -1.05 1.14
N ARG A 51 8.24 0.08 0.47
CA ARG A 51 7.00 0.88 0.62
C ARG A 51 5.73 0.03 0.55
N GLU A 52 5.66 -0.84 -0.44
CA GLU A 52 4.50 -1.72 -0.66
C GLU A 52 4.35 -2.70 0.50
N ALA A 53 5.43 -3.36 0.90
CA ALA A 53 5.41 -4.33 1.98
C ALA A 53 4.91 -3.74 3.30
N VAL A 54 5.39 -2.54 3.67
CA VAL A 54 4.99 -1.87 4.91
C VAL A 54 3.58 -1.28 4.82
N SER A 55 3.17 -0.80 3.65
CA SER A 55 1.82 -0.26 3.43
C SER A 55 0.76 -1.35 3.48
N GLN A 56 1.02 -2.49 2.84
CA GLN A 56 0.14 -3.66 2.92
C GLN A 56 0.06 -4.20 4.34
N TRP A 57 1.21 -4.36 5.02
CA TRP A 57 1.24 -4.78 6.42
C TRP A 57 0.43 -3.85 7.33
N ALA A 58 0.58 -2.53 7.16
CA ALA A 58 -0.16 -1.56 7.95
C ALA A 58 -1.68 -1.66 7.69
N CYS A 59 -2.10 -1.95 6.46
CA CYS A 59 -3.50 -2.19 6.14
C CYS A 59 -4.04 -3.47 6.80
N ASP A 60 -3.34 -4.59 6.64
CA ASP A 60 -3.71 -5.88 7.22
C ASP A 60 -3.90 -5.75 8.74
N VAL A 61 -2.95 -5.11 9.42
CA VAL A 61 -2.98 -4.93 10.86
C VAL A 61 -4.05 -3.93 11.31
N HIS A 62 -4.32 -2.87 10.53
CA HIS A 62 -5.49 -2.03 10.78
C HIS A 62 -6.79 -2.82 10.67
N ASN A 63 -6.90 -3.77 9.72
CA ASN A 63 -8.07 -4.62 9.58
C ASN A 63 -8.25 -5.60 10.74
N VAL A 64 -7.17 -6.08 11.37
CA VAL A 64 -7.26 -6.83 12.64
C VAL A 64 -7.95 -5.98 13.73
N VAL A 65 -7.58 -4.71 13.84
CA VAL A 65 -8.21 -3.78 14.78
C VAL A 65 -9.65 -3.46 14.38
N ASN A 66 -9.94 -3.27 13.09
CA ASN A 66 -11.30 -3.06 12.59
C ASN A 66 -12.21 -4.22 12.97
N ALA A 67 -11.78 -5.47 12.74
CA ALA A 67 -12.54 -6.66 13.09
C ALA A 67 -12.85 -6.70 14.59
N ARG A 68 -11.86 -6.44 15.45
CA ARG A 68 -12.07 -6.39 16.92
C ARG A 68 -13.09 -5.32 17.33
N LEU A 69 -13.12 -4.19 16.63
CA LEU A 69 -14.01 -3.06 16.93
C LEU A 69 -15.35 -3.11 16.19
N GLY A 70 -15.63 -4.18 15.41
CA GLY A 70 -16.84 -4.29 14.60
C GLY A 70 -16.92 -3.25 13.46
N LYS A 71 -15.77 -2.78 12.96
CA LYS A 71 -15.69 -1.83 11.84
C LYS A 71 -15.61 -2.58 10.50
N PRO A 72 -16.04 -1.97 9.39
CA PRO A 72 -15.90 -2.56 8.06
C PRO A 72 -14.45 -2.91 7.74
N HIS A 73 -14.26 -4.00 6.99
CA HIS A 73 -12.97 -4.38 6.43
C HIS A 73 -12.60 -3.42 5.29
N TYR A 74 -11.37 -2.91 5.32
CA TYR A 74 -10.82 -2.06 4.26
C TYR A 74 -10.17 -2.90 3.16
N ASP A 75 -10.44 -2.62 1.88
CA ASP A 75 -9.76 -3.33 0.77
C ASP A 75 -8.32 -2.85 0.64
N CYS A 76 -7.37 -3.69 1.05
CA CYS A 76 -5.95 -3.36 1.02
C CYS A 76 -5.37 -3.24 -0.39
N LYS A 77 -6.09 -3.62 -1.45
CA LYS A 77 -5.68 -3.31 -2.84
C LYS A 77 -5.60 -1.80 -3.08
N GLU A 78 -6.44 -1.03 -2.39
CA GLU A 78 -6.53 0.42 -2.53
C GLU A 78 -5.54 1.17 -1.63
N VAL A 79 -4.79 0.49 -0.76
CA VAL A 79 -3.97 1.17 0.28
C VAL A 79 -2.90 2.07 -0.32
N LEU A 80 -2.25 1.64 -1.40
CA LEU A 80 -1.21 2.42 -2.08
C LEU A 80 -1.80 3.59 -2.87
N ALA A 81 -3.03 3.49 -3.36
CA ALA A 81 -3.69 4.62 -4.03
C ALA A 81 -4.20 5.64 -3.02
N ALA A 82 -4.86 5.18 -1.96
CA ALA A 82 -5.47 6.04 -0.94
C ALA A 82 -4.45 6.76 -0.04
N TRP A 83 -3.29 6.15 0.17
CA TRP A 83 -2.25 6.67 1.08
C TRP A 83 -0.87 6.81 0.42
N GLY A 84 -0.76 6.53 -0.88
CA GLY A 84 0.45 6.73 -1.66
C GLY A 84 0.73 8.21 -1.87
N CYS A 85 2.03 8.55 -1.84
CA CYS A 85 2.61 9.88 -2.12
C CYS A 85 1.57 11.01 -2.08
N GLY A 86 1.37 11.67 -0.92
CA GLY A 86 0.69 12.98 -0.83
C GLY A 86 1.42 14.11 -1.57
N CYS A 87 1.96 13.78 -2.74
CA CYS A 87 2.48 14.65 -3.76
C CYS A 87 1.23 15.11 -4.49
N ALA A 88 0.73 16.27 -4.09
CA ALA A 88 -0.11 17.04 -4.99
C ALA A 88 0.61 17.11 -6.34
N GLU A 89 -0.18 17.10 -7.40
CA GLU A 89 0.27 17.05 -8.77
C GLU A 89 1.20 18.23 -9.07
N ASP A 90 2.50 17.99 -9.06
CA ASP A 90 3.48 18.91 -9.61
C ASP A 90 4.36 18.10 -10.58
N SER A 91 3.86 17.97 -11.81
CA SER A 91 4.61 17.78 -13.05
C SER A 91 5.90 16.96 -12.97
N ASP A 92 5.81 15.64 -13.19
CA ASP A 92 6.95 14.88 -13.67
C ASP A 92 6.64 14.29 -15.06
N PRO A 93 7.15 14.87 -16.17
CA PRO A 93 6.83 14.43 -17.53
C PRO A 93 7.43 13.06 -17.89
N LEU A 94 8.19 12.43 -16.99
CA LEU A 94 8.84 11.14 -17.22
C LEU A 94 7.95 9.92 -16.93
N ALA A 95 6.73 10.11 -16.39
CA ALA A 95 5.76 9.03 -16.23
C ALA A 95 5.04 8.63 -17.54
N ALA A 96 5.29 9.33 -18.65
CA ALA A 96 4.57 9.16 -19.93
C ALA A 96 5.26 8.26 -20.98
N SER A 97 6.37 7.58 -20.66
CA SER A 97 7.08 6.74 -21.65
C SER A 97 7.16 5.27 -21.22
N GLY A 98 6.03 4.57 -21.27
CA GLY A 98 6.02 3.18 -20.85
C GLY A 98 4.89 2.29 -21.32
N GLN A 99 4.22 2.55 -22.46
CA GLN A 99 3.34 1.55 -23.08
C GLN A 99 3.41 1.63 -24.61
N ASN A 100 4.29 0.82 -25.19
CA ASN A 100 4.17 0.39 -26.58
C ASN A 100 3.79 -1.09 -26.54
N ALA A 101 2.49 -1.36 -26.65
CA ALA A 101 1.93 -2.72 -26.72
C ALA A 101 0.78 -2.74 -27.74
N THR A 102 1.18 -3.03 -28.98
CA THR A 102 0.54 -3.95 -29.94
C THR A 102 -0.98 -4.14 -29.85
N THR A 103 -1.70 -3.62 -30.85
CA THR A 103 -2.93 -4.27 -31.35
C THR A 103 -2.91 -4.29 -32.88
N SER A 104 -2.52 -5.46 -33.39
CA SER A 104 -2.88 -5.96 -34.70
C SER A 104 -4.34 -6.40 -34.65
N THR A 105 -5.20 -5.80 -35.46
CA THR A 105 -6.50 -6.39 -35.78
C THR A 105 -6.79 -6.17 -37.26
N MET A 106 -6.55 -7.21 -38.07
CA MET A 106 -7.23 -7.36 -39.35
C MET A 106 -8.71 -7.69 -39.09
N ALA A 107 -9.61 -7.02 -39.79
CA ALA A 107 -10.98 -7.50 -39.99
C ALA A 107 -11.40 -7.24 -41.44
N THR A 108 -11.48 -8.31 -42.21
CA THR A 108 -12.03 -8.36 -43.57
C THR A 108 -13.56 -8.42 -43.55
N ALA A 109 -14.16 -7.57 -44.41
CA ALA A 109 -15.38 -7.73 -45.23
C ALA A 109 -16.70 -8.22 -44.59
N THR A 110 -17.82 -7.55 -44.93
CA THR A 110 -18.94 -8.14 -45.72
C THR A 110 -19.97 -7.06 -46.14
N THR A 111 -20.20 -7.01 -47.46
CA THR A 111 -21.28 -6.46 -48.33
C THR A 111 -22.42 -5.57 -47.80
N ALA A 112 -22.68 -4.47 -48.54
CA ALA A 112 -23.98 -3.82 -48.67
C ALA A 112 -24.30 -3.49 -50.13
N THR A 113 -25.51 -3.90 -50.53
CA THR A 113 -26.21 -3.82 -51.82
C THR A 113 -26.41 -2.39 -52.36
N VAL A 114 -26.32 -2.20 -53.68
CA VAL A 114 -27.01 -1.11 -54.42
C VAL A 114 -27.52 -1.64 -55.76
N HIS A 115 -28.80 -1.35 -56.03
CA HIS A 115 -29.66 -1.53 -57.23
C HIS A 115 -29.27 -2.48 -58.36
#